data_AF-A0A6J7EMI6-F1
#
_entry.id   AF-A0A6J7EMI6-F1
#
_cell.length_a   1.000
_cell.length_b   1.000
_cell.length_c   1.000
_cell.angle_alpha   90.00
_cell.angle_beta   90.00
_cell.angle_gamma   90.00
#
_symmetry.space_group_name_H-M   'P 1'
#
loop_
_entity.id
_entity.type
_entity.pdbx_description
1 polymer ?
#
loop_
_entity_poly.entity_id
_entity_poly.type
_entity_poly.pdbx_seq_one_letter_code
_entity_poly.pdbx_strand_id
1 'polypeptide(L)'
;MTETRKIRTATETITCQFCHRGLLRGERSDVFHAHGESRLVCELCQPNALRSGWRRDLPAGGPQELPTTPERGGLLDRLRGRTSHPVVTPDPIGPREPRGVRAEPTGPSGRIRTAVEAFNASEHAKTIHSVGHSLGDATVSAVDLESAGVELVAAWDLCWYRWRVEMDHGGVSVFEAGRGYELAELAEEQRSGNLLLDADGNLRAP
;
A
#
# COMPACT_ATOMS: atom_id res chain seq x y z
N MET A 1 8.78 -52.59 -1.53
CA MET A 1 8.31 -51.60 -0.54
C MET A 1 9.12 -50.34 -0.78
N THR A 2 8.65 -49.48 -1.68
CA THR A 2 9.37 -48.26 -2.10
C THR A 2 8.98 -47.11 -1.19
N GLU A 3 9.96 -46.64 -0.41
CA GLU A 3 9.80 -45.55 0.54
C GLU A 3 9.75 -44.21 -0.21
N THR A 4 8.58 -43.56 -0.18
CA THR A 4 8.33 -42.26 -0.81
C THR A 4 9.10 -41.16 -0.07
N ARG A 5 10.12 -40.60 -0.71
CA ARG A 5 10.88 -39.43 -0.22
C ARG A 5 9.94 -38.23 -0.09
N LYS A 6 9.58 -37.88 1.15
CA LYS A 6 8.76 -36.71 1.46
C LYS A 6 9.56 -35.43 1.18
N ILE A 7 9.09 -34.62 0.22
CA ILE A 7 9.62 -33.28 -0.03
C ILE A 7 9.22 -32.41 1.17
N ARG A 8 10.19 -32.06 2.03
CA ARG A 8 10.00 -31.09 3.10
C ARG A 8 10.34 -29.70 2.57
N THR A 9 9.33 -28.92 2.23
CA THR A 9 9.49 -27.50 1.87
C THR A 9 9.49 -26.66 3.16
N ALA A 10 10.55 -26.76 3.96
CA ALA A 10 10.77 -25.82 5.05
C ALA A 10 11.50 -24.59 4.47
N THR A 11 10.78 -23.52 4.20
CA THR A 11 11.41 -22.22 3.92
C THR A 11 11.57 -21.50 5.25
N GLU A 12 12.80 -21.29 5.69
CA GLU A 12 13.11 -20.50 6.89
C GLU A 12 12.66 -19.05 6.66
N THR A 13 11.85 -18.51 7.57
CA THR A 13 11.32 -17.16 7.44
C THR A 13 12.34 -16.17 7.98
N ILE A 14 13.07 -15.51 7.07
CA ILE A 14 14.02 -14.45 7.42
C ILE A 14 13.22 -13.21 7.82
N THR A 15 13.56 -12.57 8.95
CA THR A 15 12.84 -11.40 9.47
C THR A 15 13.73 -10.17 9.46
N CYS A 16 13.20 -9.03 9.00
CA CYS A 16 13.89 -7.75 9.06
C CYS A 16 14.01 -7.30 10.52
N GLN A 17 15.21 -6.98 10.99
CA GLN A 17 15.44 -6.56 12.38
C GLN A 17 15.20 -5.06 12.62
N PHE A 18 14.77 -4.32 11.60
CA PHE A 18 14.36 -2.92 11.70
C PHE A 18 12.83 -2.76 11.80
N CYS A 19 12.06 -3.49 10.99
CA CYS A 19 10.59 -3.44 10.98
C CYS A 19 9.90 -4.73 11.44
N HIS A 20 10.65 -5.78 11.79
CA HIS A 20 10.16 -7.07 12.26
C HIS A 20 9.24 -7.85 11.30
N ARG A 21 9.15 -7.43 10.02
CA ARG A 21 8.41 -8.15 8.99
C ARG A 21 9.24 -9.34 8.45
N GLY A 22 8.57 -10.46 8.18
CA GLY A 22 9.14 -11.57 7.41
C GLY A 22 9.37 -11.17 5.95
N LEU A 23 10.56 -11.45 5.43
CA LEU A 23 10.91 -11.17 4.04
C LEU A 23 10.14 -12.10 3.10
N LEU A 24 9.58 -11.51 2.04
CA LEU A 24 8.90 -12.28 1.00
C LEU A 24 9.92 -12.97 0.09
N ARG A 25 9.49 -14.01 -0.64
CA ARG A 25 10.34 -14.65 -1.65
C ARG A 25 10.73 -13.62 -2.71
N GLY A 26 12.04 -13.41 -2.88
CA GLY A 26 12.59 -12.45 -3.83
C GLY A 26 12.85 -11.05 -3.24
N GLU A 27 12.43 -10.77 -2.02
CA GLU A 27 12.78 -9.53 -1.32
C GLU A 27 14.24 -9.53 -0.90
N ARG A 28 14.97 -8.43 -1.13
CA ARG A 28 16.39 -8.33 -0.80
C ARG A 28 16.58 -7.87 0.65
N SER A 29 17.55 -8.49 1.33
CA SER A 29 18.08 -8.02 2.62
C SER A 29 19.57 -7.71 2.50
N ASP A 30 19.99 -6.68 3.24
CA ASP A 30 21.41 -6.36 3.45
C ASP A 30 21.74 -6.43 4.95
N VAL A 31 23.01 -6.68 5.25
CA VAL A 31 23.52 -6.71 6.63
C VAL A 31 23.89 -5.30 7.07
N PHE A 32 23.36 -4.89 8.22
CA PHE A 32 23.68 -3.64 8.89
C PHE A 32 24.26 -3.94 10.26
N HIS A 33 25.14 -3.08 10.73
CA HIS A 33 25.72 -3.16 12.06
C HIS A 33 25.12 -2.08 12.96
N ALA A 34 24.47 -2.51 14.04
CA ALA A 34 23.81 -1.67 15.02
C ALA A 34 24.15 -2.15 16.42
N HIS A 35 24.57 -1.24 17.30
CA HIS A 35 24.88 -1.57 18.70
C HIS A 35 25.89 -2.72 18.90
N GLY A 36 26.81 -2.95 17.96
CA GLY A 36 27.77 -4.05 18.08
C GLY A 36 27.33 -5.37 17.44
N GLU A 37 26.12 -5.43 16.88
CA GLU A 37 25.58 -6.66 16.28
C GLU A 37 25.22 -6.48 14.80
N SER A 38 25.40 -7.56 14.04
CA SER A 38 24.93 -7.67 12.66
C SER A 38 23.44 -7.99 12.62
N ARG A 39 22.72 -7.18 11.86
CA ARG A 39 21.26 -7.15 11.77
C ARG A 39 20.86 -7.20 10.29
N LEU A 40 19.92 -8.07 9.94
CA LEU A 40 19.37 -8.14 8.58
C LEU A 40 18.29 -7.07 8.39
N VAL A 41 18.41 -6.26 7.34
CA VAL A 41 17.48 -5.16 7.06
C VAL A 41 16.94 -5.31 5.63
N CYS A 42 15.62 -5.33 5.47
CA CYS A 42 14.99 -5.39 4.15
C CYS A 42 15.25 -4.12 3.34
N GLU A 43 15.18 -4.21 2.02
CA GLU A 43 15.45 -3.11 1.09
C GLU A 43 14.65 -1.82 1.38
N LEU A 44 13.42 -1.95 1.88
CA LEU A 44 12.57 -0.82 2.25
C LEU A 44 13.06 -0.08 3.51
N CYS A 45 13.70 -0.79 4.44
CA CYS A 45 14.16 -0.22 5.71
C CYS A 45 15.60 0.30 5.64
N GLN A 46 16.34 0.04 4.56
CA GLN A 46 17.73 0.47 4.43
C GLN A 46 17.92 2.00 4.56
N PRO A 47 17.08 2.86 3.93
CA PRO A 47 17.22 4.31 4.10
C PRO A 47 16.99 4.77 5.55
N ASN A 48 16.08 4.10 6.28
CA ASN A 48 15.81 4.40 7.68
C ASN A 48 16.97 3.93 8.59
N ALA A 49 17.50 2.73 8.36
CA ALA A 49 18.64 2.19 9.10
C ALA A 49 19.88 3.09 8.97
N LEU A 50 20.16 3.63 7.79
CA LEU A 50 21.25 4.60 7.60
C LEU A 50 21.02 5.88 8.40
N ARG A 51 19.78 6.42 8.41
CA ARG A 51 19.44 7.61 9.19
C ARG A 51 19.54 7.39 10.69
N SER A 52 19.24 6.19 11.18
CA SER A 52 19.42 5.82 12.59
C SER A 52 20.87 5.52 12.98
N GLY A 53 21.83 5.77 12.08
CA GLY A 53 23.25 5.56 12.32
C GLY A 53 23.71 4.11 12.22
N TRP A 54 22.87 3.20 11.71
CA TRP A 54 23.31 1.84 11.45
C TRP A 54 24.23 1.85 10.23
N ARG A 55 25.36 1.14 10.31
CA ARG A 55 26.33 1.09 9.22
C ARG A 55 26.06 -0.12 8.35
N ARG A 56 25.93 0.08 7.04
CA ARG A 56 25.85 -1.04 6.09
C ARG A 56 27.20 -1.74 6.05
N ASP A 57 27.20 -3.05 6.28
CA ASP A 57 28.38 -3.85 6.01
C ASP A 57 28.41 -4.09 4.50
N LEU A 58 29.14 -3.24 3.78
CA LEU A 58 29.38 -3.47 2.36
C LEU A 58 30.29 -4.68 2.27
N PRO A 59 29.88 -5.78 1.60
CA PRO A 59 30.81 -6.87 1.37
C PRO A 59 32.03 -6.29 0.65
N ALA A 60 33.21 -6.58 1.20
CA ALA A 60 34.47 -6.09 0.66
C ALA A 60 34.67 -6.63 -0.76
N GLY A 61 34.29 -5.84 -1.77
CA GLY A 61 34.74 -5.93 -3.16
C GLY A 61 34.11 -7.03 -4.03
N GLY A 62 33.69 -6.62 -5.24
CA GLY A 62 33.61 -7.47 -6.43
C GLY A 62 32.30 -7.38 -7.19
N PRO A 63 32.28 -6.88 -8.45
CA PRO A 63 31.19 -7.19 -9.37
C PRO A 63 31.18 -8.69 -9.64
N GLN A 64 30.10 -9.38 -9.26
CA GLN A 64 29.88 -10.76 -9.67
C GLN A 64 29.41 -10.72 -11.13
N GLU A 65 30.30 -11.16 -12.03
CA GLU A 65 30.01 -11.42 -13.43
C GLU A 65 28.76 -12.31 -13.55
N LEU A 66 27.79 -11.82 -14.33
CA LEU A 66 26.62 -12.59 -14.75
C LEU A 66 27.10 -13.82 -15.54
N PRO A 67 26.59 -15.05 -15.26
CA PRO A 67 26.79 -16.17 -16.15
C PRO A 67 26.08 -15.87 -17.47
N THR A 68 26.85 -15.66 -18.53
CA THR A 68 26.37 -15.66 -19.92
C THR A 68 25.87 -17.06 -20.25
N THR A 69 24.56 -17.21 -20.49
CA THR A 69 24.02 -18.43 -21.11
C THR A 69 24.09 -18.31 -22.64
N PRO A 70 24.47 -19.39 -23.35
CA PRO A 70 24.77 -19.35 -24.77
C PRO A 70 23.52 -19.39 -25.65
N GLU A 71 23.61 -18.70 -26.78
CA GLU A 71 22.73 -18.83 -27.92
C GLU A 71 23.00 -20.12 -28.69
N ARG A 72 21.97 -20.93 -28.98
CA ARG A 72 21.88 -21.80 -30.17
C ARG A 72 20.42 -22.03 -30.55
N GLY A 73 20.09 -21.75 -31.81
CA GLY A 73 18.76 -21.94 -32.40
C GLY A 73 18.54 -23.29 -33.09
N GLY A 74 17.38 -23.40 -33.76
CA GLY A 74 16.98 -24.49 -34.68
C GLY A 74 15.49 -24.86 -34.50
N LEU A 75 14.54 -24.23 -35.21
CA LEU A 75 13.94 -24.60 -36.51
C LEU A 75 13.11 -25.92 -36.50
N LEU A 76 11.78 -25.75 -36.58
CA LEU A 76 10.71 -26.70 -36.98
C LEU A 76 10.39 -27.89 -36.04
N ASP A 77 9.17 -27.92 -35.49
CA ASP A 77 8.18 -28.98 -35.81
C ASP A 77 6.78 -28.72 -35.17
N ARG A 78 5.78 -28.46 -36.03
CA ARG A 78 4.35 -28.89 -35.98
C ARG A 78 3.45 -28.41 -34.80
N LEU A 79 2.47 -27.53 -35.05
CA LEU A 79 1.12 -27.72 -35.66
C LEU A 79 0.02 -28.25 -34.71
N ARG A 80 -0.97 -27.36 -34.52
CA ARG A 80 -2.43 -27.55 -34.29
C ARG A 80 -2.95 -27.75 -32.86
N GLY A 81 -3.82 -26.82 -32.48
CA GLY A 81 -4.91 -27.03 -31.52
C GLY A 81 -5.70 -25.76 -31.26
N ARG A 82 -6.91 -25.66 -31.85
CA ARG A 82 -7.94 -24.61 -31.66
C ARG A 82 -8.19 -24.32 -30.17
N THR A 83 -8.65 -23.14 -29.75
CA THR A 83 -10.09 -22.80 -29.57
C THR A 83 -10.13 -21.38 -28.95
N SER A 84 -10.52 -20.36 -29.73
CA SER A 84 -11.80 -19.60 -29.69
C SER A 84 -11.80 -18.33 -28.83
N HIS A 85 -11.99 -17.20 -29.49
CA HIS A 85 -12.35 -15.89 -28.94
C HIS A 85 -13.87 -15.85 -28.64
N PRO A 86 -14.32 -15.22 -27.56
CA PRO A 86 -15.70 -14.78 -27.47
C PRO A 86 -15.91 -13.54 -28.36
N VAL A 87 -16.84 -13.69 -29.31
CA VAL A 87 -17.41 -12.63 -30.14
C VAL A 87 -18.29 -11.74 -29.26
N VAL A 88 -18.00 -10.44 -29.26
CA VAL A 88 -18.92 -9.38 -28.83
C VAL A 88 -20.05 -9.31 -29.86
N THR A 89 -21.29 -9.47 -29.41
CA THR A 89 -22.50 -9.14 -30.18
C THR A 89 -23.20 -7.95 -29.52
N PRO A 90 -23.69 -6.95 -30.29
CA PRO A 90 -24.53 -5.88 -29.76
C PRO A 90 -26.05 -6.15 -29.93
N ASP A 91 -26.79 -5.69 -28.89
CA ASP A 91 -28.21 -5.31 -28.76
C ASP A 91 -29.35 -6.37 -28.77
N PRO A 92 -30.34 -6.24 -27.84
CA PRO A 92 -31.45 -5.32 -28.10
C PRO A 92 -31.93 -4.47 -26.90
N ILE A 93 -32.32 -3.23 -27.23
CA ILE A 93 -33.11 -2.25 -26.48
C ILE A 93 -34.19 -2.90 -25.60
N GLY A 94 -33.90 -2.98 -24.30
CA GLY A 94 -34.89 -3.27 -23.26
C GLY A 94 -35.63 -1.99 -22.82
N PRO A 95 -36.84 -2.11 -22.24
CA PRO A 95 -37.59 -0.97 -21.71
C PRO A 95 -36.75 -0.19 -20.70
N ARG A 96 -36.62 1.12 -20.93
CA ARG A 96 -35.90 2.05 -20.06
C ARG A 96 -36.53 2.07 -18.68
N GLU A 97 -35.88 1.39 -17.74
CA GLU A 97 -36.04 1.62 -16.31
C GLU A 97 -35.66 3.08 -15.98
N PRO A 98 -36.34 3.72 -15.02
CA PRO A 98 -36.15 5.14 -14.73
C PRO A 98 -34.68 5.37 -14.42
N ARG A 99 -34.07 6.33 -15.13
CA ARG A 99 -32.70 6.77 -14.87
C ARG A 99 -32.63 7.18 -13.40
N GLY A 100 -32.12 6.27 -12.57
CA GLY A 100 -31.68 6.60 -11.24
C GLY A 100 -30.57 7.60 -11.44
N VAL A 101 -30.90 8.89 -11.30
CA VAL A 101 -29.93 9.92 -10.98
C VAL A 101 -29.19 9.36 -9.78
N ARG A 102 -27.98 8.83 -10.01
CA ARG A 102 -27.04 8.53 -8.94
C ARG A 102 -26.88 9.88 -8.26
N ALA A 103 -27.50 10.03 -7.09
CA ALA A 103 -27.44 11.27 -6.35
C ALA A 103 -25.96 11.59 -6.23
N GLU A 104 -25.51 12.62 -6.94
CA GLU A 104 -24.17 13.14 -6.76
C GLU A 104 -24.07 13.43 -5.25
N PRO A 105 -22.95 13.09 -4.59
CA PRO A 105 -22.74 13.54 -3.23
C PRO A 105 -22.55 15.07 -3.25
N THR A 106 -23.65 15.83 -3.40
CA THR A 106 -23.58 17.27 -3.69
C THR A 106 -23.31 18.07 -2.42
N GLY A 107 -23.64 17.50 -1.25
CA GLY A 107 -23.38 18.11 0.05
C GLY A 107 -22.02 17.71 0.63
N PRO A 108 -21.41 18.57 1.47
CA PRO A 108 -20.12 18.28 2.11
C PRO A 108 -20.07 16.93 2.83
N SER A 109 -21.13 16.57 3.55
CA SER A 109 -21.24 15.26 4.23
C SER A 109 -21.24 14.08 3.25
N GLY A 110 -21.84 14.24 2.07
CA GLY A 110 -21.84 13.23 1.02
C GLY A 110 -20.44 13.03 0.45
N ARG A 111 -19.72 14.12 0.18
CA ARG A 111 -18.33 14.10 -0.29
C ARG A 111 -17.43 13.44 0.74
N ILE A 112 -17.50 13.83 2.01
CA ILE A 112 -16.71 13.22 3.09
C ILE A 112 -16.95 11.71 3.17
N ARG A 113 -18.22 11.25 3.09
CA ARG A 113 -18.52 9.81 3.08
C ARG A 113 -17.88 9.09 1.90
N THR A 114 -18.01 9.64 0.69
CA THR A 114 -17.37 9.08 -0.51
C THR A 114 -15.84 9.07 -0.38
N ALA A 115 -15.25 10.09 0.24
CA ALA A 115 -13.81 10.14 0.48
C ALA A 115 -13.34 9.07 1.47
N VAL A 116 -14.08 8.87 2.55
CA VAL A 116 -13.83 7.82 3.55
C VAL A 116 -13.93 6.43 2.90
N GLU A 117 -14.97 6.19 2.09
CA GLU A 117 -15.12 4.92 1.35
C GLU A 117 -13.93 4.67 0.41
N ALA A 118 -13.51 5.68 -0.36
CA ALA A 118 -12.37 5.58 -1.25
C ALA A 118 -11.05 5.36 -0.50
N PHE A 119 -10.87 6.04 0.63
CA PHE A 119 -9.69 5.88 1.49
C PHE A 119 -9.61 4.47 2.08
N ASN A 120 -10.71 3.95 2.62
CA ASN A 120 -10.76 2.59 3.19
C ASN A 120 -10.48 1.50 2.15
N ALA A 121 -10.84 1.74 0.88
CA ALA A 121 -10.53 0.83 -0.23
C ALA A 121 -9.08 0.98 -0.75
N SER A 122 -8.36 2.03 -0.35
CA SER A 122 -6.99 2.30 -0.80
C SER A 122 -5.94 1.52 -0.01
N GLU A 123 -4.70 1.51 -0.50
CA GLU A 123 -3.57 0.93 0.22
C GLU A 123 -3.20 1.68 1.52
N HIS A 124 -3.62 2.94 1.65
CA HIS A 124 -3.32 3.79 2.81
C HIS A 124 -4.01 3.32 4.09
N ALA A 125 -5.14 2.60 3.99
CA ALA A 125 -5.82 2.00 5.14
C ALA A 125 -4.91 1.01 5.90
N LYS A 126 -4.05 0.27 5.20
CA LYS A 126 -3.06 -0.61 5.85
C LYS A 126 -1.95 0.17 6.53
N THR A 127 -1.53 1.29 5.95
CA THR A 127 -0.50 2.16 6.54
C THR A 127 -0.98 2.75 7.85
N ILE A 128 -2.17 3.36 7.86
CA ILE A 128 -2.74 3.96 9.08
C ILE A 128 -3.02 2.89 10.15
N HIS A 129 -3.48 1.70 9.76
CA HIS A 129 -3.62 0.55 10.68
C HIS A 129 -2.30 0.21 11.37
N SER A 130 -1.22 0.04 10.58
CA SER A 130 0.10 -0.33 11.12
C SER A 130 0.67 0.73 12.06
N VAL A 131 0.46 2.01 11.76
CA VAL A 131 0.90 3.12 12.59
C VAL A 131 0.07 3.19 13.88
N GLY A 132 -1.26 3.10 13.76
CA GLY A 132 -2.18 3.09 14.89
C GLY A 132 -1.93 1.94 15.85
N HIS A 133 -1.59 0.75 15.35
CA HIS A 133 -1.18 -0.37 16.21
C HIS A 133 0.05 -0.04 17.08
N SER A 134 0.96 0.81 16.60
CA SER A 134 2.21 1.14 17.31
C SER A 134 2.10 2.38 18.19
N LEU A 135 1.30 3.36 17.78
CA LEU A 135 1.18 4.67 18.43
C LEU A 135 -0.12 4.84 19.23
N GLY A 136 -1.05 3.89 19.14
CA GLY A 136 -2.35 3.94 19.79
C GLY A 136 -3.38 4.75 18.99
N ASP A 137 -4.32 5.36 19.73
CA ASP A 137 -5.46 6.06 19.15
C ASP A 137 -5.01 7.31 18.38
N ALA A 138 -5.54 7.45 17.18
CA ALA A 138 -5.32 8.62 16.34
C ALA A 138 -6.50 9.60 16.47
N THR A 139 -6.22 10.89 16.47
CA THR A 139 -7.23 11.90 16.14
C THR A 139 -7.35 11.94 14.62
N VAL A 140 -8.52 11.56 14.09
CA VAL A 140 -8.76 11.54 12.64
C VAL A 140 -9.77 12.61 12.25
N SER A 141 -9.48 13.33 11.18
CA SER A 141 -10.39 14.33 10.63
C SER A 141 -10.54 14.23 9.12
N ALA A 142 -11.70 14.68 8.63
CA ALA A 142 -11.99 14.94 7.23
C ALA A 142 -12.49 16.38 7.04
N VAL A 143 -11.91 17.10 6.08
CA VAL A 143 -12.28 18.46 5.72
C VAL A 143 -12.64 18.50 4.23
N ASP A 144 -13.85 18.94 3.89
CA ASP A 144 -14.24 19.17 2.50
C ASP A 144 -13.60 20.48 2.01
N LEU A 145 -12.80 20.41 0.95
CA LEU A 145 -12.13 21.54 0.30
C LEU A 145 -12.90 21.98 -0.96
N GLU A 146 -14.22 21.77 -0.96
CA GLU A 146 -15.11 22.08 -2.08
C GLU A 146 -14.60 21.46 -3.39
N SER A 147 -14.28 22.26 -4.41
CA SER A 147 -13.81 21.75 -5.71
C SER A 147 -12.45 21.04 -5.64
N ALA A 148 -11.64 21.28 -4.61
CA ALA A 148 -10.31 20.68 -4.50
C ALA A 148 -10.31 19.25 -3.94
N GLY A 149 -11.47 18.71 -3.56
CA GLY A 149 -11.61 17.37 -3.00
C GLY A 149 -11.84 17.38 -1.50
N VAL A 150 -11.54 16.25 -0.84
CA VAL A 150 -11.63 16.10 0.61
C VAL A 150 -10.24 15.77 1.14
N GLU A 151 -9.87 16.40 2.24
CA GLU A 151 -8.61 16.14 2.92
C GLU A 151 -8.84 15.31 4.18
N LEU A 152 -8.06 14.25 4.31
CA LEU A 152 -8.08 13.33 5.45
C LEU A 152 -6.79 13.49 6.22
N VAL A 153 -6.87 13.66 7.54
CA VAL A 153 -5.72 13.73 8.43
C VAL A 153 -5.85 12.70 9.53
N ALA A 154 -4.77 11.97 9.79
CA ALA A 154 -4.61 11.14 10.96
C ALA A 154 -3.43 11.65 11.78
N ALA A 155 -3.67 11.97 13.04
CA ALA A 155 -2.71 12.62 13.91
C ALA A 155 -2.54 11.86 15.23
N TRP A 156 -1.28 11.64 15.60
CA TRP A 156 -0.82 11.17 16.90
C TRP A 156 0.02 12.26 17.55
N ASP A 157 0.34 12.12 18.83
CA ASP A 157 1.15 13.10 19.58
C ASP A 157 2.51 13.40 18.96
N LEU A 158 3.06 12.49 18.14
CA LEU A 158 4.41 12.56 17.58
C LEU A 158 4.45 12.73 16.05
N CYS A 159 3.34 12.53 15.35
CA CYS A 159 3.31 12.64 13.90
C CYS A 159 1.90 12.79 13.36
N TRP A 160 1.81 13.27 12.13
CA TRP A 160 0.58 13.30 11.38
C TRP A 160 0.80 12.89 9.93
N TYR A 161 -0.25 12.36 9.32
CA TYR A 161 -0.33 12.00 7.90
C TYR A 161 -1.55 12.67 7.29
N ARG A 162 -1.40 13.10 6.04
CA ARG A 162 -2.44 13.80 5.30
C ARG A 162 -2.59 13.18 3.93
N TRP A 163 -3.84 12.92 3.56
CA TRP A 163 -4.22 12.42 2.25
C TRP A 163 -5.23 13.37 1.63
N ARG A 164 -5.20 13.44 0.31
CA ARG A 164 -6.21 14.15 -0.47
C ARG A 164 -6.97 13.16 -1.31
N VAL A 165 -8.29 13.31 -1.29
CA VAL A 165 -9.22 12.55 -2.10
C VAL A 165 -9.83 13.48 -3.14
N GLU A 166 -9.39 13.32 -4.38
CA GLU A 166 -9.93 14.07 -5.52
C GLU A 166 -11.08 13.28 -6.14
N MET A 167 -12.18 13.99 -6.41
CA MET A 167 -13.40 13.44 -7.01
C MET A 167 -13.64 14.19 -8.30
N ASP A 168 -13.33 13.55 -9.43
CA ASP A 168 -13.58 14.10 -10.75
C ASP A 168 -14.60 13.23 -11.52
N HIS A 169 -14.89 13.60 -12.76
CA HIS A 169 -15.82 12.84 -13.60
C HIS A 169 -15.27 11.46 -13.99
N GLY A 170 -13.95 11.25 -13.91
CA GLY A 170 -13.25 10.01 -14.22
C GLY A 170 -13.17 9.04 -13.05
N GLY A 171 -13.41 9.49 -11.81
CA GLY A 171 -13.50 8.65 -10.63
C GLY A 171 -13.07 9.35 -9.34
N VAL A 172 -12.70 8.53 -8.35
CA VAL A 172 -12.19 8.99 -7.06
C VAL A 172 -10.76 8.49 -6.90
N SER A 173 -9.83 9.41 -6.68
CA SER A 173 -8.40 9.11 -6.50
C SER A 173 -7.95 9.54 -5.11
N VAL A 174 -7.10 8.72 -4.47
CA VAL A 174 -6.54 9.01 -3.14
C VAL A 174 -5.02 9.06 -3.27
N PHE A 175 -4.40 10.09 -2.71
CA PHE A 175 -2.94 10.21 -2.66
C PHE A 175 -2.46 10.87 -1.36
N GLU A 176 -1.23 10.55 -0.96
CA GLU A 176 -0.56 11.19 0.17
C GLU A 176 -0.22 12.64 -0.18
N ALA A 177 -0.77 13.59 0.57
CA ALA A 177 -0.59 15.02 0.40
C ALA A 177 0.41 15.63 1.39
N GLY A 178 0.87 14.85 2.37
CA GLY A 178 1.94 15.25 3.27
C GLY A 178 1.99 14.43 4.56
N ARG A 179 3.04 14.67 5.32
CA ARG A 179 3.24 14.16 6.69
C ARG A 179 4.15 15.09 7.45
N GLY A 180 4.08 15.05 8.78
CA GLY A 180 4.91 15.87 9.64
C GLY A 180 5.00 15.31 11.06
N TYR A 181 5.65 16.06 11.93
CA TYR A 181 5.99 15.63 13.29
C TYR A 181 5.46 16.57 14.37
N GLU A 182 4.89 17.71 13.99
CA GLU A 182 4.37 18.70 14.92
C GLU A 182 2.88 18.96 14.65
N LEU A 183 2.02 18.74 15.65
CA LEU A 183 0.58 19.01 15.51
C LEU A 183 0.26 20.49 15.23
N ALA A 184 1.19 21.41 15.52
CA ALA A 184 1.05 22.82 15.20
C ALA A 184 1.14 23.11 13.68
N GLU A 185 1.64 22.17 12.88
CA GLU A 185 1.64 22.27 11.41
C GLU A 185 0.24 22.06 10.80
N LEU A 186 -0.71 21.55 11.60
CA LEU A 186 -2.09 21.32 11.19
C LEU A 186 -2.97 22.52 11.53
N ALA A 187 -3.87 22.84 10.62
CA ALA A 187 -4.98 23.75 10.85
C ALA A 187 -5.89 23.23 11.98
N GLU A 188 -6.73 24.11 12.54
CA GLU A 188 -7.64 23.74 13.64
C GLU A 188 -8.68 22.71 13.18
N GLU A 189 -9.21 22.88 11.97
CA GLU A 189 -10.20 22.01 11.36
C GLU A 189 -9.65 20.58 11.16
N GLN A 190 -8.36 20.47 10.84
CA GLN A 190 -7.65 19.20 10.67
C GLN A 190 -7.39 18.47 12.00
N ARG A 191 -7.57 19.16 13.14
CA ARG A 191 -7.42 18.60 14.49
C ARG A 191 -8.77 18.32 15.17
N SER A 192 -9.88 18.47 14.44
CA SER A 192 -11.23 18.37 14.98
C SER A 192 -11.63 16.98 15.49
N GLY A 193 -10.99 15.91 15.02
CA GLY A 193 -11.34 14.55 15.45
C GLY A 193 -12.74 14.10 15.00
N ASN A 194 -13.21 14.55 13.84
CA ASN A 194 -14.57 14.27 13.36
C ASN A 194 -14.76 12.88 12.72
N LEU A 195 -13.73 12.02 12.75
CA LEU A 195 -13.78 10.62 12.31
C LEU A 195 -13.20 9.69 13.38
N LEU A 196 -13.63 8.42 13.34
CA LEU A 196 -13.08 7.34 14.15
C LEU A 196 -12.21 6.42 13.30
N LEU A 197 -11.08 5.99 13.86
CA LEU A 197 -10.27 4.89 13.34
C LEU A 197 -10.67 3.61 14.07
N ASP A 198 -11.16 2.61 13.35
CA ASP A 198 -11.48 1.32 13.95
C ASP A 198 -10.24 0.41 14.09
N ALA A 199 -10.40 -0.71 14.81
CA ALA A 199 -9.32 -1.66 15.07
C ALA A 199 -8.74 -2.29 13.79
N ASP A 200 -9.51 -2.33 12.70
CA ASP A 200 -9.07 -2.85 11.40
C ASP A 200 -8.40 -1.77 10.53
N GLY A 201 -8.30 -0.53 11.04
CA GLY A 201 -7.72 0.60 10.36
C GLY A 201 -8.63 1.30 9.37
N ASN A 202 -9.94 1.05 9.43
CA ASN A 202 -10.92 1.76 8.61
C ASN A 202 -11.40 3.03 9.30
N LEU A 203 -11.62 4.06 8.49
CA LEU A 203 -12.22 5.30 8.92
C LEU A 203 -13.74 5.18 8.94
N ARG A 204 -14.38 5.73 9.97
CA ARG A 204 -15.83 5.80 10.12
C ARG A 204 -16.23 7.21 10.53
N ALA A 205 -17.31 7.70 9.96
CA ALA A 205 -18.01 8.83 10.56
C ALA A 205 -18.57 8.39 11.93
N PRO A 206 -18.52 9.26 12.96
CA PRO A 206 -19.14 8.99 14.25
C PRO A 206 -20.66 8.79 14.14
#